data_AF-H8MFA3-F1
#
_entry.id   AF-H8MFA3-F1
#
_cell.length_a   1.000
_cell.length_b   1.000
_cell.length_c   1.000
_cell.angle_alpha   90.00
_cell.angle_beta   90.00
_cell.angle_gamma   90.00
#
_symmetry.space_group_name_H-M   'P 1'
#
loop_
_entity.id
_entity.type
_entity.pdbx_description
1 polymer ?
#
loop_
_entity_poly.entity_id
_entity_poly.type
_entity_poly.pdbx_seq_one_letter_code
_entity_poly.pdbx_strand_id
1 'polypeptide(L)'
;MDAGRRVGSPSAAAPGRTGPARQGGLLPRLHRLRVRPGVKKGALTGPSPTDRAKAGSKHHLLVEAHGLPLTESVTAANVHDTHELFPLVDSVPAVRMPSGQRRRRPGKLHGDKAYASRKNRRGLRLRGIAPRIARPGVESKERLGRYRWVVERTLAWKNQLRRLRVRDERRDDVHFGFLVLGCCVMLLRRLYPDIC
;
A
#
# COMPACT_ATOMS: atom_id res chain seq x y z
N MET A 1 2.08 83.19 -43.15
CA MET A 1 2.37 83.31 -44.59
C MET A 1 2.90 81.96 -45.05
N ASP A 2 2.25 81.42 -46.09
CA ASP A 2 2.63 80.27 -46.95
C ASP A 2 4.14 80.12 -47.20
N ALA A 3 4.72 79.02 -47.65
CA ALA A 3 4.32 77.68 -48.10
C ALA A 3 5.64 76.88 -48.30
N GLY A 4 5.61 75.55 -48.41
CA GLY A 4 6.76 74.86 -49.04
C GLY A 4 6.96 73.36 -48.77
N ARG A 5 6.09 72.55 -49.38
CA ARG A 5 6.27 71.15 -49.86
C ARG A 5 7.72 70.61 -49.89
N ARG A 6 7.94 69.37 -49.43
CA ARG A 6 8.51 68.25 -50.24
C ARG A 6 8.39 66.90 -49.53
N VAL A 7 7.99 65.90 -50.32
CA VAL A 7 7.81 64.49 -49.99
C VAL A 7 9.16 63.78 -50.20
N GLY A 8 9.56 62.94 -49.24
CA GLY A 8 10.68 62.02 -49.37
C GLY A 8 10.34 60.69 -48.69
N SER A 9 10.47 59.59 -49.45
CA SER A 9 10.40 58.20 -48.99
C SER A 9 11.51 57.44 -49.72
N PRO A 10 11.91 56.22 -49.32
CA PRO A 10 12.00 55.63 -47.98
C PRO A 10 13.40 55.00 -47.75
N SER A 11 13.69 54.51 -46.53
CA SER A 11 14.52 53.29 -46.40
C SER A 11 14.24 52.60 -45.07
N ALA A 12 13.68 51.39 -45.16
CA ALA A 12 13.41 50.52 -44.03
C ALA A 12 14.72 49.98 -43.45
N ALA A 13 14.90 50.13 -42.14
CA ALA A 13 16.01 49.57 -41.39
C ALA A 13 15.82 48.06 -41.21
N ALA A 14 16.84 47.27 -41.57
CA ALA A 14 16.93 45.85 -41.24
C ALA A 14 17.56 45.68 -39.85
N PRO A 15 16.96 44.91 -38.92
CA PRO A 15 17.60 44.62 -37.64
C PRO A 15 18.68 43.54 -37.79
N GLY A 16 19.86 43.83 -37.26
CA GLY A 16 21.02 42.95 -37.22
C GLY A 16 20.79 41.66 -36.43
N ARG A 17 21.45 40.60 -36.88
CA ARG A 17 21.35 39.22 -36.35
C ARG A 17 21.94 39.12 -34.94
N THR A 18 21.16 38.60 -34.00
CA THR A 18 21.63 38.15 -32.68
C THR A 18 22.21 36.73 -32.78
N GLY A 19 23.39 36.52 -32.18
CA GLY A 19 24.11 35.24 -32.15
C GLY A 19 23.39 34.15 -31.34
N PRO A 20 23.78 32.87 -31.49
CA PRO A 20 23.05 31.76 -30.89
C PRO A 20 23.19 31.73 -29.37
N ALA A 21 22.04 31.65 -28.69
CA ALA A 21 21.94 31.44 -27.25
C ALA A 21 22.51 30.06 -26.87
N ARG A 22 23.36 30.05 -25.83
CA ARG A 22 23.93 28.84 -25.23
C ARG A 22 22.80 27.95 -24.69
N GLN A 23 22.63 26.76 -25.26
CA GLN A 23 21.76 25.73 -24.69
C GLN A 23 22.44 25.12 -23.45
N GLY A 24 22.01 25.55 -22.26
CA GLY A 24 22.22 24.78 -21.04
C GLY A 24 21.36 23.52 -21.10
N GLY A 25 21.94 22.40 -21.53
CA GLY A 25 21.26 21.12 -21.61
C GLY A 25 20.80 20.64 -20.24
N LEU A 26 19.48 20.64 -20.00
CA LEU A 26 18.86 19.81 -18.98
C LEU A 26 19.10 18.35 -19.37
N LEU A 27 19.83 17.60 -18.53
CA LEU A 27 19.94 16.15 -18.65
C LEU A 27 18.54 15.54 -18.85
N PRO A 28 18.37 14.54 -19.71
CA PRO A 28 17.08 13.91 -19.92
C PRO A 28 16.52 13.46 -18.58
N ARG A 29 15.37 14.00 -18.18
CA ARG A 29 14.57 13.44 -17.09
C ARG A 29 14.39 11.97 -17.42
N LEU A 30 15.07 11.09 -16.69
CA LEU A 30 14.82 9.66 -16.73
C LEU A 30 13.32 9.47 -16.72
N HIS A 31 12.79 8.90 -17.80
CA HIS A 31 11.38 8.61 -17.91
C HIS A 31 10.96 7.93 -16.62
N ARG A 32 10.11 8.62 -15.86
CA ARG A 32 9.40 8.09 -14.71
C ARG A 32 9.01 6.66 -15.10
N LEU A 33 9.53 5.65 -14.40
CA LEU A 33 9.15 4.24 -14.53
C LEU A 33 7.68 4.11 -14.14
N ARG A 34 6.79 4.69 -14.96
CA ARG A 34 5.36 4.52 -14.94
C ARG A 34 5.13 3.25 -15.72
N VAL A 35 5.09 2.13 -15.00
CA VAL A 35 4.45 0.93 -15.50
C VAL A 35 3.03 1.35 -15.90
N ARG A 36 2.67 1.14 -17.17
CA ARG A 36 1.37 1.55 -17.70
C ARG A 36 0.25 0.85 -16.88
N PRO A 37 -0.75 1.58 -16.37
CA PRO A 37 -1.91 0.97 -15.76
C PRO A 37 -2.73 0.29 -16.86
N GLY A 38 -2.88 -1.03 -16.79
CA GLY A 38 -3.71 -1.74 -17.77
C GLY A 38 -3.45 -3.24 -17.87
N VAL A 39 -2.27 -3.70 -17.44
CA VAL A 39 -1.94 -5.12 -17.45
C VAL A 39 -1.20 -5.49 -16.17
N LYS A 40 -1.91 -5.52 -15.04
CA LYS A 40 -1.36 -6.01 -13.78
C LYS A 40 -1.21 -7.54 -13.90
N LYS A 41 -0.02 -7.99 -14.30
CA LYS A 41 0.34 -9.40 -14.53
C LYS A 41 1.44 -9.81 -13.55
N GLY A 42 1.07 -10.14 -12.32
CA GLY A 42 1.91 -10.83 -11.33
C GLY A 42 1.20 -12.09 -10.85
N ALA A 43 1.92 -13.09 -10.34
CA ALA A 43 1.33 -14.36 -9.90
C ALA A 43 0.36 -14.16 -8.72
N LEU A 44 0.60 -13.11 -7.90
CA LEU A 44 -0.29 -12.71 -6.82
C LEU A 44 -1.29 -11.60 -7.24
N THR A 45 -1.63 -11.52 -8.53
CA THR A 45 -2.68 -10.65 -9.05
C THR A 45 -3.78 -11.47 -9.70
N GLY A 46 -5.04 -11.20 -9.37
CA GLY A 46 -6.19 -11.91 -9.93
C GLY A 46 -7.43 -11.03 -10.05
N PRO A 47 -8.49 -11.51 -10.72
CA PRO A 47 -9.73 -10.76 -10.90
C PRO A 47 -10.43 -10.56 -9.56
N SER A 48 -10.78 -9.31 -9.23
CA SER A 48 -11.52 -9.02 -8.02
C SER A 48 -12.97 -9.49 -8.13
N PRO A 49 -13.48 -10.32 -7.19
CA PRO A 49 -14.87 -10.77 -7.21
C PRO A 49 -15.87 -9.65 -6.93
N THR A 50 -15.43 -8.52 -6.35
CA THR A 50 -16.30 -7.40 -5.96
C THR A 50 -16.11 -6.15 -6.80
N ASP A 51 -15.10 -6.11 -7.68
CA ASP A 51 -14.77 -4.94 -8.49
C ASP A 51 -14.71 -5.29 -9.98
N ARG A 52 -15.80 -5.84 -10.52
CA ARG A 52 -15.98 -6.15 -11.96
C ARG A 52 -14.78 -6.87 -12.58
N ALA A 53 -14.21 -7.83 -11.86
CA ALA A 53 -13.03 -8.60 -12.27
C ALA A 53 -11.77 -7.75 -12.55
N LYS A 54 -11.68 -6.50 -12.05
CA LYS A 54 -10.45 -5.71 -12.12
C LYS A 54 -9.31 -6.46 -11.44
N ALA A 55 -8.14 -6.42 -12.08
CA ALA A 55 -6.95 -7.07 -11.57
C ALA A 55 -6.49 -6.42 -10.25
N GLY A 56 -6.35 -7.23 -9.21
CA GLY A 56 -5.94 -6.77 -7.88
C GLY A 56 -5.25 -7.83 -7.03
N SER A 57 -4.77 -7.37 -5.89
CA SER A 57 -4.15 -8.19 -4.84
C SER A 57 -4.83 -7.87 -3.51
N LYS A 58 -4.84 -8.84 -2.60
CA LYS A 58 -5.24 -8.67 -1.21
C LYS A 58 -4.00 -8.61 -0.32
N HIS A 59 -3.98 -7.66 0.60
CA HIS A 59 -2.97 -7.56 1.62
C HIS A 59 -3.54 -8.10 2.92
N HIS A 60 -2.93 -9.15 3.46
CA HIS A 60 -3.32 -9.74 4.72
C HIS A 60 -2.36 -9.26 5.79
N LEU A 61 -2.86 -8.49 6.75
CA LEU A 61 -2.05 -7.87 7.78
C LEU A 61 -2.45 -8.40 9.15
N LEU A 62 -1.47 -8.87 9.91
CA LEU A 62 -1.63 -9.19 11.32
C LEU A 62 -0.95 -8.11 12.15
N VAL A 63 -1.71 -7.55 13.08
CA VAL A 63 -1.26 -6.50 14.00
C VAL A 63 -1.46 -6.93 15.45
N GLU A 64 -0.67 -6.36 16.35
CA GLU A 64 -0.97 -6.42 17.78
C GLU A 64 -2.10 -5.44 18.18
N ALA A 65 -2.49 -5.43 19.45
CA ALA A 65 -3.66 -4.71 19.97
C ALA A 65 -3.64 -3.18 19.77
N HIS A 66 -2.49 -2.54 19.65
CA HIS A 66 -2.31 -1.11 19.40
C HIS A 66 -2.07 -0.77 17.92
N GLY A 67 -2.03 -1.77 17.04
CA GLY A 67 -1.91 -1.60 15.59
C GLY A 67 -0.50 -1.73 15.03
N LEU A 68 0.49 -2.21 15.79
CA LEU A 68 1.83 -2.49 15.27
C LEU A 68 1.79 -3.72 14.36
N PRO A 69 2.30 -3.62 13.12
CA PRO A 69 2.34 -4.75 12.21
C PRO A 69 3.32 -5.82 12.72
N LEU A 70 2.84 -7.06 12.80
CA LEU A 70 3.65 -8.23 13.19
C LEU A 70 4.12 -9.03 11.97
N THR A 71 3.22 -9.21 11.00
CA THR A 71 3.50 -9.93 9.76
C THR A 71 2.49 -9.54 8.70
N GLU A 72 2.88 -9.69 7.45
CA GLU A 72 2.08 -9.40 6.28
C GLU A 72 2.23 -10.52 5.24
N SER A 73 1.18 -10.77 4.47
CA SER A 73 1.22 -11.60 3.27
C SER A 73 0.33 -11.02 2.16
N VAL A 74 0.56 -11.48 0.93
CA VAL A 74 -0.15 -11.00 -0.26
C VAL A 74 -0.71 -12.18 -1.03
N THR A 75 -1.95 -12.04 -1.49
CA THR A 75 -2.58 -13.01 -2.38
C THR A 75 -3.24 -12.32 -3.58
N ALA A 76 -3.57 -13.08 -4.61
CA ALA A 76 -4.41 -12.58 -5.70
C ALA A 76 -5.83 -12.26 -5.20
N ALA A 77 -6.50 -11.25 -5.79
CA ALA A 77 -7.79 -10.77 -5.28
C ALA A 77 -8.93 -11.81 -5.26
N ASN A 78 -8.85 -12.85 -6.08
CA ASN A 78 -9.80 -13.96 -6.12
C ASN A 78 -9.53 -15.05 -5.07
N VAL A 79 -8.39 -15.02 -4.37
CA VAL A 79 -8.08 -16.00 -3.31
C VAL A 79 -8.99 -15.77 -2.11
N HIS A 80 -9.56 -16.86 -1.59
CA HIS A 80 -10.46 -16.78 -0.44
C HIS A 80 -9.66 -16.63 0.87
N ASP A 81 -10.02 -15.64 1.68
CA ASP A 81 -9.27 -15.20 2.87
C ASP A 81 -9.09 -16.32 3.92
N THR A 82 -10.08 -17.20 4.07
CA THR A 82 -10.00 -18.45 4.84
C THR A 82 -8.68 -19.22 4.68
N HIS A 83 -8.10 -19.29 3.47
CA HIS A 83 -6.85 -20.04 3.22
C HIS A 83 -5.62 -19.35 3.79
N GLU A 84 -5.66 -18.02 3.92
CA GLU A 84 -4.49 -17.22 4.28
C GLU A 84 -4.30 -17.04 5.79
N LEU A 85 -5.29 -17.45 6.59
CA LEU A 85 -5.24 -17.28 8.05
C LEU A 85 -4.03 -18.01 8.68
N PHE A 86 -3.80 -19.27 8.33
CA PHE A 86 -2.72 -20.04 8.96
C PHE A 86 -1.33 -19.68 8.43
N PRO A 87 -1.11 -19.51 7.12
CA PRO A 87 0.14 -18.93 6.62
C PRO A 87 0.53 -17.64 7.37
N LEU A 88 -0.42 -16.72 7.54
CA LEU A 88 -0.19 -15.45 8.24
C LEU A 88 0.03 -15.62 9.74
N VAL A 89 -0.77 -16.42 10.43
CA VAL A 89 -0.58 -16.65 11.87
C VAL A 89 0.74 -17.37 12.13
N ASP A 90 1.12 -18.30 11.25
CA ASP A 90 2.30 -19.12 11.45
C ASP A 90 3.61 -18.38 11.15
N SER A 91 3.59 -17.37 10.29
CA SER A 91 4.74 -16.51 9.97
C SER A 91 5.13 -15.52 11.07
N VAL A 92 4.33 -15.37 12.14
CA VAL A 92 4.65 -14.47 13.26
C VAL A 92 6.01 -14.83 13.87
N PRO A 93 6.98 -13.91 13.88
CA PRO A 93 8.29 -14.16 14.46
C PRO A 93 8.18 -14.32 15.98
N ALA A 94 9.24 -14.87 16.59
CA ALA A 94 9.31 -14.98 18.04
C ALA A 94 9.58 -13.59 18.67
N VAL A 95 8.52 -12.91 19.10
CA VAL A 95 8.55 -11.57 19.70
C VAL A 95 9.00 -11.66 21.15
N ARG A 96 9.99 -10.85 21.55
CA ARG A 96 10.45 -10.78 22.94
C ARG A 96 9.44 -10.00 23.79
N MET A 97 9.03 -10.59 24.89
CA MET A 97 8.11 -9.99 25.86
C MET A 97 8.90 -9.30 26.99
N PRO A 98 8.28 -8.39 27.75
CA PRO A 98 8.90 -7.78 28.94
C PRO A 98 9.39 -8.81 29.98
N SER A 99 8.74 -9.97 30.07
CA SER A 99 9.16 -11.09 30.92
C SER A 99 10.44 -11.81 30.47
N GLY A 100 11.07 -11.38 29.37
CA GLY A 100 12.25 -12.02 28.76
C GLY A 100 11.91 -13.23 27.87
N GLN A 101 10.73 -13.83 28.02
CA GLN A 101 10.28 -14.93 27.17
C GLN A 101 9.95 -14.46 25.76
N ARG A 102 10.17 -15.34 24.77
CA ARG A 102 9.74 -15.10 23.39
C ARG A 102 8.39 -15.77 23.12
N ARG A 103 7.45 -15.04 22.53
CA ARG A 103 6.13 -15.56 22.14
C ARG A 103 5.91 -15.42 20.64
N ARG A 104 5.39 -16.49 20.03
CA ARG A 104 4.97 -16.52 18.61
C ARG A 104 3.44 -16.49 18.41
N ARG A 105 2.69 -16.73 19.50
CA ARG A 105 1.25 -16.96 19.44
C ARG A 105 0.52 -16.06 20.44
N PRO A 106 -0.48 -15.30 20.00
CA PRO A 106 -1.30 -14.51 20.90
C PRO A 106 -2.27 -15.43 21.67
N GLY A 107 -2.71 -15.01 22.85
CA GLY A 107 -3.77 -15.76 23.56
C GLY A 107 -5.13 -15.69 22.86
N LYS A 108 -5.34 -14.68 22.01
CA LYS A 108 -6.62 -14.39 21.35
C LYS A 108 -6.35 -13.74 20.00
N LEU A 109 -7.11 -14.13 18.98
CA LEU A 109 -7.02 -13.54 17.64
C LEU A 109 -8.39 -13.01 17.21
N HIS A 110 -8.44 -11.71 16.91
CA HIS A 110 -9.58 -11.09 16.25
C HIS A 110 -9.38 -11.19 14.75
N GLY A 111 -10.41 -11.64 14.03
CA GLY A 111 -10.34 -11.78 12.57
C GLY A 111 -11.61 -11.29 11.91
N ASP A 112 -11.47 -10.79 10.69
CA ASP A 112 -12.61 -10.42 9.87
C ASP A 112 -13.49 -11.65 9.56
N LYS A 113 -14.75 -11.38 9.27
CA LYS A 113 -15.76 -12.35 8.87
C LYS A 113 -15.34 -13.17 7.66
N ALA A 114 -14.53 -12.62 6.76
CA ALA A 114 -13.98 -13.35 5.60
C ALA A 114 -13.09 -14.56 5.99
N TYR A 115 -12.55 -14.57 7.22
CA TYR A 115 -11.77 -15.70 7.75
C TYR A 115 -12.64 -16.74 8.48
N ALA A 116 -13.96 -16.56 8.51
CA ALA A 116 -14.86 -17.42 9.27
C ALA A 116 -15.01 -18.80 8.62
N SER A 117 -14.39 -19.81 9.24
CA SER A 117 -14.66 -21.21 8.92
C SER A 117 -14.54 -22.09 10.17
N ARG A 118 -15.22 -23.24 10.18
CA ARG A 118 -15.08 -24.24 11.27
C ARG A 118 -13.63 -24.72 11.37
N LYS A 119 -12.98 -24.96 10.23
CA LYS A 119 -11.56 -25.33 10.12
C LYS A 119 -10.65 -24.29 10.76
N ASN A 120 -10.87 -23.01 10.46
CA ASN A 120 -10.07 -21.91 11.00
C ASN A 120 -10.19 -21.78 12.51
N ARG A 121 -11.43 -21.83 13.03
CA ARG A 121 -11.66 -21.80 14.49
C ARG A 121 -11.02 -22.99 15.20
N ARG A 122 -11.12 -24.19 14.61
CA ARG A 122 -10.47 -25.40 15.17
C ARG A 122 -8.95 -25.27 15.15
N GLY A 123 -8.37 -24.88 14.02
CA GLY A 123 -6.91 -24.77 13.91
C GLY A 123 -6.29 -23.66 14.75
N LEU A 124 -7.04 -22.58 15.06
CA LEU A 124 -6.64 -21.59 16.05
C LEU A 124 -6.62 -22.16 17.47
N ARG A 125 -7.66 -22.91 17.86
CA ARG A 125 -7.69 -23.58 19.18
C ARG A 125 -6.56 -24.59 19.35
N LEU A 126 -6.23 -25.35 18.31
CA LEU A 126 -5.08 -26.27 18.31
C LEU A 126 -3.74 -25.55 18.51
N ARG A 127 -3.65 -24.27 18.13
CA ARG A 127 -2.48 -23.40 18.37
C ARG A 127 -2.51 -22.70 19.73
N GLY A 128 -3.48 -23.01 20.59
CA GLY A 128 -3.68 -22.32 21.87
C GLY A 128 -4.20 -20.88 21.72
N ILE A 129 -4.77 -20.53 20.56
CA ILE A 129 -5.28 -19.19 20.27
C ILE A 129 -6.81 -19.18 20.37
N ALA A 130 -7.37 -18.31 21.22
CA ALA A 130 -8.82 -18.13 21.29
C ALA A 130 -9.34 -17.39 20.04
N PRO A 131 -10.21 -18.00 19.21
CA PRO A 131 -10.69 -17.36 17.98
C PRO A 131 -11.84 -16.37 18.27
N ARG A 132 -11.66 -15.11 17.90
CA ARG A 132 -12.70 -14.05 17.88
C ARG A 132 -12.97 -13.61 16.45
N ILE A 133 -13.56 -14.53 15.69
CA ILE A 133 -14.00 -14.29 14.31
C ILE A 133 -15.54 -14.26 14.32
N ALA A 134 -16.15 -13.23 13.72
CA ALA A 134 -17.61 -13.12 13.69
C ALA A 134 -18.25 -14.24 12.87
N ARG A 135 -19.45 -14.72 13.25
CA ARG A 135 -20.18 -15.73 12.47
C ARG A 135 -20.97 -15.10 11.33
N PRO A 136 -20.80 -15.56 10.08
CA PRO A 136 -21.69 -15.21 8.98
C PRO A 136 -23.15 -15.51 9.25
N GLY A 137 -24.02 -14.55 8.89
CA GLY A 137 -25.47 -14.61 9.11
C GLY A 137 -25.96 -14.46 10.55
N VAL A 138 -25.09 -14.48 11.57
CA VAL A 138 -25.53 -14.56 12.98
C VAL A 138 -25.17 -13.34 13.81
N GLU A 139 -23.91 -12.88 13.75
CA GLU A 139 -23.44 -11.78 14.60
C GLU A 139 -23.52 -10.44 13.86
N SER A 140 -23.96 -9.39 14.57
CA SER A 140 -24.07 -8.03 14.04
C SER A 140 -22.71 -7.40 13.72
N LYS A 141 -22.70 -6.39 12.83
CA LYS A 141 -21.47 -5.74 12.38
C LYS A 141 -20.88 -4.81 13.45
N GLU A 142 -21.71 -4.25 14.34
CA GLU A 142 -21.25 -3.26 15.35
C GLU A 142 -20.19 -3.83 16.30
N ARG A 143 -20.36 -5.10 16.72
CA ARG A 143 -19.47 -5.75 17.69
C ARG A 143 -18.07 -6.01 17.12
N LEU A 144 -17.97 -6.21 15.80
CA LEU A 144 -16.69 -6.40 15.10
C LEU A 144 -15.92 -5.08 14.99
N GLY A 145 -16.62 -3.96 14.83
CA GLY A 145 -16.04 -2.62 14.65
C GLY A 145 -15.06 -2.21 15.75
N ARG A 146 -15.35 -2.54 17.02
CA ARG A 146 -14.50 -2.18 18.18
C ARG A 146 -13.04 -2.63 18.04
N TYR A 147 -12.82 -3.81 17.48
CA TYR A 147 -11.47 -4.37 17.30
C TYR A 147 -10.97 -4.24 15.86
N ARG A 148 -11.88 -4.21 14.89
CA ARG A 148 -11.56 -4.09 13.46
C ARG A 148 -10.90 -2.75 13.14
N TRP A 149 -11.29 -1.69 13.86
CA TRP A 149 -10.75 -0.34 13.66
C TRP A 149 -9.22 -0.29 13.80
N VAL A 150 -8.62 -1.10 14.66
CA VAL A 150 -7.17 -1.12 14.87
C VAL A 150 -6.46 -1.54 13.58
N VAL A 151 -6.94 -2.62 12.94
CA VAL A 151 -6.40 -3.11 11.66
C VAL A 151 -6.68 -2.12 10.54
N GLU A 152 -7.92 -1.59 10.47
CA GLU A 152 -8.32 -0.61 9.46
C GLU A 152 -7.48 0.67 9.53
N ARG A 153 -7.16 1.14 10.74
CA ARG A 153 -6.28 2.29 10.97
C ARG A 153 -4.87 2.01 10.47
N THR A 154 -4.30 0.85 10.79
CA THR A 154 -2.97 0.45 10.31
C THR A 154 -2.95 0.35 8.79
N LEU A 155 -3.98 -0.22 8.17
CA LEU A 155 -4.14 -0.26 6.71
C LEU A 155 -4.28 1.15 6.11
N ALA A 156 -5.04 2.05 6.76
CA ALA A 156 -5.19 3.43 6.31
C ALA A 156 -3.84 4.17 6.32
N TRP A 157 -3.06 4.05 7.40
CA TRP A 157 -1.70 4.60 7.47
C TRP A 157 -0.78 4.02 6.41
N LYS A 158 -0.83 2.71 6.18
CA LYS A 158 -0.06 2.07 5.11
C LYS A 158 -0.46 2.58 3.73
N ASN A 159 -1.75 2.84 3.51
CA ASN A 159 -2.26 3.42 2.27
C ASN A 159 -1.87 4.90 2.06
N GLN A 160 -1.42 5.62 3.10
CA GLN A 160 -0.84 6.96 2.94
C GLN A 160 0.56 6.92 2.34
N LEU A 161 1.25 5.78 2.42
CA LEU A 161 2.46 5.54 1.65
C LEU A 161 2.03 5.36 0.19
N ARG A 162 2.08 6.43 -0.60
CA ARG A 162 1.52 6.52 -1.96
C ARG A 162 1.84 5.31 -2.84
N ARG A 163 3.03 4.74 -2.68
CA ARG A 163 3.50 3.56 -3.42
C ARG A 163 2.71 2.28 -3.12
N LEU A 164 2.15 2.16 -1.90
CA LEU A 164 1.39 0.99 -1.45
C LEU A 164 -0.12 1.12 -1.73
N ARG A 165 -0.62 2.34 -1.95
CA ARG A 165 -2.05 2.59 -2.22
C ARG A 165 -2.52 1.90 -3.50
N VAL A 166 -1.68 1.90 -4.53
CA VAL A 166 -1.95 1.24 -5.80
C VAL A 166 -0.75 0.37 -6.12
N ARG A 167 -1.00 -0.93 -6.31
CA ARG A 167 0.03 -1.84 -6.79
C ARG A 167 0.39 -1.48 -8.25
N ASP A 168 1.60 -0.96 -8.42
CA ASP A 168 2.23 -0.69 -9.72
C ASP A 168 3.25 -1.78 -10.09
N GLU A 169 3.75 -2.54 -9.10
CA GLU A 169 4.77 -3.56 -9.29
C GLU A 169 4.22 -4.81 -9.96
N ARG A 170 4.85 -5.20 -11.08
CA ARG A 170 4.56 -6.45 -11.78
C ARG A 170 5.11 -7.67 -11.03
N ARG A 171 6.33 -7.57 -10.50
CA ARG A 171 6.97 -8.64 -9.73
C ARG A 171 6.42 -8.69 -8.31
N ASP A 172 6.09 -9.89 -7.84
CA ASP A 172 5.48 -10.09 -6.52
C ASP A 172 6.46 -9.84 -5.36
N ASP A 173 7.73 -10.21 -5.54
CA ASP A 173 8.81 -10.01 -4.56
C ASP A 173 9.10 -8.52 -4.30
N VAL A 174 9.14 -7.71 -5.35
CA VAL A 174 9.33 -6.25 -5.25
C VAL A 174 8.12 -5.61 -4.55
N HIS A 175 6.91 -6.04 -4.89
CA HIS A 175 5.70 -5.53 -4.25
C HIS A 175 5.67 -5.87 -2.75
N PHE A 176 5.95 -7.13 -2.43
CA PHE A 176 6.04 -7.59 -1.04
C PHE A 176 7.12 -6.85 -0.27
N GLY A 177 8.29 -6.61 -0.88
CA GLY A 177 9.36 -5.81 -0.28
C GLY A 177 8.92 -4.40 0.10
N PHE A 178 8.15 -3.73 -0.76
CA PHE A 178 7.58 -2.41 -0.42
C PHE A 178 6.58 -2.48 0.73
N LEU A 179 5.77 -3.53 0.82
CA LEU A 179 4.81 -3.72 1.91
C LEU A 179 5.52 -3.91 3.26
N VAL A 180 6.57 -4.75 3.27
CA VAL A 180 7.45 -4.93 4.43
C VAL A 180 8.12 -3.61 4.82
N LEU A 181 8.67 -2.87 3.84
CA LEU A 181 9.26 -1.55 4.08
C LEU A 181 8.24 -0.57 4.68
N GLY A 182 6.99 -0.60 4.21
CA GLY A 182 5.90 0.18 4.78
C GLY A 182 5.65 -0.16 6.25
N CYS A 183 5.64 -1.45 6.60
CA CYS A 183 5.55 -1.89 7.99
C CYS A 183 6.74 -1.41 8.83
N CYS A 184 7.97 -1.48 8.30
CA CYS A 184 9.17 -0.97 8.96
C CYS A 184 9.07 0.54 9.23
N VAL A 185 8.63 1.35 8.27
CA VAL A 185 8.43 2.80 8.45
C VAL A 185 7.42 3.08 9.56
N MET A 186 6.33 2.31 9.63
CA MET A 186 5.34 2.46 10.70
C MET A 186 5.91 2.14 12.08
N LEU A 187 6.70 1.07 12.20
CA LEU A 187 7.38 0.71 13.44
C LEU A 187 8.42 1.76 13.84
N LEU A 188 9.18 2.28 12.88
CA LEU A 188 10.20 3.32 13.12
C LEU A 188 9.57 4.60 13.67
N ARG A 189 8.48 5.08 13.05
CA ARG A 189 7.71 6.25 13.52
C ARG A 189 7.17 6.06 14.93
N ARG A 190 6.83 4.82 15.31
CA ARG A 190 6.36 4.51 16.67
C ARG A 190 7.49 4.55 17.69
N LEU A 191 8.67 4.09 17.30
CA LEU A 191 9.85 3.99 18.15
C LEU A 191 10.51 5.35 18.36
N TYR A 192 10.52 6.19 17.31
CA TYR A 192 11.13 7.52 17.32
C TYR A 192 10.11 8.58 16.88
N PRO A 193 9.17 8.95 17.77
CA PRO A 193 8.18 9.97 17.47
C PRO A 193 8.80 11.36 17.20
N ASP A 194 10.03 11.60 17.69
CA ASP A 194 10.70 12.91 17.57
C ASP A 194 11.46 13.09 16.25
N ILE A 195 11.68 12.01 15.49
CA ILE A 195 12.50 12.02 14.26
C ILE A 195 11.62 12.11 12.99
N CYS A 196 10.31 11.88 13.09
CA CYS A 196 9.43 11.65 11.94
C CYS A 196 8.14 12.47 11.96
#